data_AF-A0A820LEZ4-F1
#
_entry.id   AF-A0A820LEZ4-F1
#
_cell.length_a   1.000
_cell.length_b   1.000
_cell.length_c   1.000
_cell.angle_alpha   90.00
_cell.angle_beta   90.00
_cell.angle_gamma   90.00
#
_symmetry.space_group_name_H-M   'P 1'
#
loop_
_entity.id
_entity.type
_entity.pdbx_description
1 polymer ?
#
loop_
_entity_poly.entity_id
_entity_poly.type
_entity_poly.pdbx_seq_one_letter_code
_entity_poly.pdbx_strand_id
1 'polypeptide(L)'
;YETMIHSLAYAINFSINLDGHSWLSLIFTTAAGIGWVSHSATITGVILFVLLIIMVICSFQCIRQRSGCYQLFRYTHYLFWPIFILLVLHAPNFWKWAIGPMVLLCFEKIYLFKRYLPKYGRTKLISIRIEDEHVLSLMIEKPSNFNFHVGEYINICLPNIVRNEWHPFTICSSPERKDIIRLTIMKKQNWTRKIYEHFSKEQ
;
A
#
# COMPACT_ATOMS: atom_id res chain seq x y z
N TYR A 1 20.73 9.58 7.32
CA TYR A 1 22.00 10.31 7.50
C TYR A 1 22.90 10.09 6.29
N GLU A 2 23.10 8.86 5.81
CA GLU A 2 23.95 8.58 4.65
C GLU A 2 23.52 9.29 3.35
N THR A 3 22.22 9.36 3.04
CA THR A 3 21.73 10.09 1.84
C THR A 3 22.04 11.58 1.90
N MET A 4 21.91 12.20 3.07
CA MET A 4 22.25 13.62 3.25
C MET A 4 23.76 13.86 3.15
N ILE A 5 24.58 12.97 3.72
CA ILE A 5 26.03 13.04 3.63
C ILE A 5 26.49 12.84 2.18
N HIS A 6 25.89 11.90 1.46
CA HIS A 6 26.16 11.67 0.04
C HIS A 6 25.81 12.89 -0.81
N SER A 7 24.62 13.48 -0.65
CA SER A 7 24.21 14.68 -1.37
C SER A 7 25.10 15.89 -1.05
N LEU A 8 25.50 16.05 0.22
CA LEU A 8 26.37 17.13 0.65
C LEU A 8 27.80 16.96 0.11
N ALA A 9 28.35 15.75 0.17
CA ALA A 9 29.66 15.43 -0.38
C ALA A 9 29.69 15.67 -1.90
N TYR A 10 28.61 15.33 -2.61
CA TYR A 10 28.48 15.61 -4.04
C TYR A 10 28.46 17.13 -4.30
N ALA A 11 27.69 17.89 -3.53
CA ALA A 11 27.63 19.35 -3.66
C ALA A 11 29.00 20.02 -3.43
N ILE A 12 29.75 19.58 -2.41
CA ILE A 12 31.09 20.09 -2.09
C ILE A 12 32.10 19.72 -3.19
N ASN A 13 32.14 18.45 -3.58
CA ASN A 13 33.08 17.97 -4.61
C ASN A 13 32.86 18.71 -5.95
N PHE A 14 31.60 19.02 -6.26
CA PHE A 14 31.24 19.67 -7.49
C PHE A 14 31.42 21.20 -7.44
N SER A 15 31.27 21.84 -6.26
CA SER A 15 31.62 23.26 -6.06
C SER A 15 33.12 23.52 -6.12
N ILE A 16 33.94 22.53 -5.75
CA ILE A 16 35.41 22.63 -5.80
C ILE A 16 35.94 22.42 -7.23
N ASN A 17 35.31 21.54 -8.02
CA ASN A 17 35.78 21.19 -9.36
C ASN A 17 35.28 22.13 -10.48
N LEU A 18 34.28 22.98 -10.22
CA LEU A 18 33.71 23.90 -11.21
C LEU A 18 33.76 25.33 -10.68
N ASP A 19 34.96 25.91 -10.70
CA ASP A 19 35.15 27.34 -10.42
C ASP A 19 34.36 28.19 -11.43
N GLY A 20 33.43 29.00 -10.94
CA GLY A 20 32.76 30.06 -11.72
C GLY A 20 31.33 29.80 -12.20
N HIS A 21 30.72 28.65 -11.92
CA HIS A 21 29.32 28.37 -12.26
C HIS A 21 28.35 28.65 -11.10
N SER A 22 27.18 29.24 -11.41
CA SER A 22 26.14 29.51 -10.41
C SER A 22 25.58 28.21 -9.81
N TRP A 23 25.24 28.21 -8.52
CA TRP A 23 24.64 27.05 -7.83
C TRP A 23 23.45 26.45 -8.57
N LEU A 24 22.63 27.27 -9.25
CA LEU A 24 21.50 26.77 -10.05
C LEU A 24 21.94 26.00 -11.30
N SER A 25 23.03 26.42 -11.95
CA SER A 25 23.59 25.65 -13.06
C SER A 25 24.19 24.32 -12.57
N LEU A 26 24.64 24.28 -11.32
CA LEU A 26 25.22 23.11 -10.67
C LEU A 26 24.23 21.94 -10.50
N ILE A 27 22.99 22.25 -10.08
CA ILE A 27 21.96 21.25 -9.80
C ILE A 27 21.28 20.70 -11.05
N PHE A 28 21.36 21.42 -12.18
CA PHE A 28 20.74 21.02 -13.45
C PHE A 28 21.75 20.66 -14.56
N THR A 29 23.05 20.66 -14.26
CA THR A 29 24.07 20.35 -15.27
C THR A 29 24.17 18.86 -15.54
N THR A 30 24.28 18.47 -16.81
CA THR A 30 24.67 17.13 -17.25
C THR A 30 26.18 17.03 -17.55
N ALA A 31 26.92 18.15 -17.42
CA ALA A 31 28.35 18.22 -17.73
C ALA A 31 29.24 17.41 -16.78
N ALA A 32 28.67 16.95 -15.66
CA ALA A 32 29.36 16.15 -14.66
C ALA A 32 29.91 14.82 -15.19
N GLY A 33 29.36 14.30 -16.29
CA GLY A 33 29.79 13.00 -16.85
C GLY A 33 29.38 11.79 -15.99
N ILE A 34 28.61 11.98 -14.93
CA ILE A 34 28.28 10.94 -13.93
C ILE A 34 26.83 10.49 -14.11
N GLY A 35 26.58 9.19 -14.06
CA GLY A 35 25.24 8.58 -14.19
C GLY A 35 25.20 7.49 -15.24
N TRP A 36 24.24 6.58 -15.14
CA TRP A 36 24.17 5.42 -16.04
C TRP A 36 23.63 5.79 -17.42
N VAL A 37 22.62 6.67 -17.49
CA VAL A 37 22.06 7.15 -18.76
C VAL A 37 22.45 8.62 -18.95
N SER A 38 23.15 8.91 -20.04
CA SER A 38 23.43 10.28 -20.53
C SER A 38 23.95 11.27 -19.47
N HIS A 39 24.75 10.79 -18.51
CA HIS A 39 25.35 11.62 -17.47
C HIS A 39 24.32 12.40 -16.62
N SER A 40 23.13 11.81 -16.40
CA SER A 40 22.00 12.47 -15.71
C SER A 40 21.99 12.31 -14.19
N ALA A 41 23.12 11.96 -13.53
CA ALA A 41 23.12 11.67 -12.09
C ALA A 41 22.68 12.88 -11.25
N THR A 42 23.08 14.10 -11.62
CA THR A 42 22.69 15.35 -10.96
C THR A 42 21.18 15.54 -10.96
N ILE A 43 20.56 15.52 -12.14
CA ILE A 43 19.11 15.73 -12.32
C ILE A 43 18.32 14.63 -11.62
N THR A 44 18.70 13.37 -11.84
CA THR A 44 18.04 12.23 -11.19
C THR A 44 18.21 12.26 -9.67
N GLY A 45 19.35 12.72 -9.16
CA GLY A 45 19.63 12.88 -7.74
C GLY A 45 18.78 13.97 -7.08
N VAL A 46 18.60 15.12 -7.74
CA VAL A 46 17.70 16.19 -7.25
C VAL A 46 16.25 15.71 -7.20
N ILE A 47 15.78 15.04 -8.25
CA ILE A 47 14.42 14.49 -8.29
C ILE A 47 14.23 13.44 -7.18
N LEU A 48 15.19 12.53 -7.02
CA LEU A 48 15.20 11.53 -5.95
C LEU A 48 15.13 12.17 -4.57
N PHE A 49 15.92 13.22 -4.32
CA PHE A 49 15.97 13.91 -3.04
C PHE A 49 14.63 14.57 -2.70
N VAL A 50 14.00 15.25 -3.67
CA VAL A 50 12.68 15.87 -3.48
C VAL A 50 11.61 14.81 -3.21
N LEU A 51 11.57 13.72 -3.99
CA LEU A 51 10.62 12.63 -3.79
C LEU A 51 10.78 11.95 -2.42
N LEU A 52 12.03 11.72 -1.99
CA LEU A 52 12.32 11.16 -0.68
C LEU A 52 11.88 12.09 0.46
N ILE A 53 12.12 13.40 0.35
CA ILE A 53 11.64 14.38 1.35
C ILE A 53 10.12 14.34 1.48
N ILE A 54 9.39 14.36 0.36
CA ILE A 54 7.92 14.29 0.36
C ILE A 54 7.46 13.00 1.07
N MET A 55 8.05 11.87 0.71
CA MET A 55 7.69 10.57 1.31
C MET A 55 8.01 10.53 2.81
N VAL A 56 9.16 11.06 3.26
CA VAL A 56 9.57 11.08 4.67
C VAL A 56 8.68 12.03 5.49
N ILE A 57 8.42 13.24 4.99
CA ILE A 57 7.54 14.21 5.65
C ILE A 57 6.17 13.57 5.88
N CYS A 58 5.56 13.02 4.83
CA CYS A 58 4.24 12.39 4.93
C CYS A 58 4.23 11.08 5.76
N SER A 59 5.40 10.49 6.03
CA SER A 59 5.54 9.28 6.84
C SER A 59 5.75 9.55 8.34
N PHE A 60 6.02 10.80 8.76
CA PHE A 60 6.17 11.12 10.18
C PHE A 60 4.91 10.77 10.96
N GLN A 61 5.10 10.20 12.16
CA GLN A 61 4.01 9.79 13.06
C GLN A 61 3.05 10.94 13.35
N CYS A 62 3.56 12.16 13.51
CA CYS A 62 2.75 13.36 13.67
C CYS A 62 1.79 13.58 12.49
N ILE A 63 2.23 13.42 11.25
CA ILE A 63 1.38 13.67 10.08
C ILE A 63 0.42 12.49 9.86
N ARG A 64 0.91 11.25 10.01
CA ARG A 64 0.10 10.05 9.81
C ARG A 64 -0.99 9.86 10.86
N GLN A 65 -0.70 10.13 12.14
CA GLN A 65 -1.62 9.86 13.25
C GLN A 65 -2.45 11.08 13.65
N ARG A 66 -1.90 12.30 13.52
CA ARG A 66 -2.53 13.54 14.01
C ARG A 66 -3.38 14.22 12.93
N SER A 67 -3.06 14.06 11.65
CA SER A 67 -3.79 14.72 10.56
C SER A 67 -5.00 13.94 10.03
N GLY A 68 -5.30 12.74 10.54
CA GLY A 68 -6.39 11.89 10.02
C GLY A 68 -6.23 11.41 8.57
N CYS A 69 -5.19 11.88 7.87
CA CYS A 69 -4.95 11.65 6.45
C CYS A 69 -4.12 10.39 6.19
N TYR A 70 -4.55 9.23 6.71
CA TYR A 70 -3.94 7.93 6.36
C TYR A 70 -3.88 7.72 4.83
N GLN A 71 -4.84 8.27 4.09
CA GLN A 71 -4.84 8.25 2.63
C GLN A 71 -3.65 9.00 2.02
N LEU A 72 -3.28 10.17 2.53
CA LEU A 72 -2.15 10.96 2.02
C LEU A 72 -0.83 10.22 2.24
N PHE A 73 -0.65 9.65 3.44
CA PHE A 73 0.47 8.76 3.73
C PHE A 73 0.53 7.63 2.71
N ARG A 74 -0.60 6.93 2.47
CA ARG A 74 -0.67 5.82 1.51
C ARG A 74 -0.30 6.24 0.09
N TYR A 75 -0.83 7.37 -0.40
CA TYR A 75 -0.55 7.84 -1.76
C TYR A 75 0.91 8.25 -1.95
N THR A 76 1.48 8.98 -1.00
CA THR A 76 2.89 9.40 -1.05
C THR A 76 3.85 8.23 -0.90
N HIS A 77 3.48 7.18 -0.16
CA HIS A 77 4.29 5.96 -0.07
C HIS A 77 4.36 5.17 -1.38
N TYR A 78 3.37 5.29 -2.28
CA TYR A 78 3.46 4.68 -3.61
C TYR A 78 4.55 5.30 -4.48
N LEU A 79 5.10 6.47 -4.11
CA LEU A 79 6.29 7.04 -4.73
C LEU A 79 7.54 6.15 -4.58
N PHE A 80 7.48 5.11 -3.75
CA PHE A 80 8.49 4.05 -3.70
C PHE A 80 8.88 3.52 -5.09
N TRP A 81 7.90 3.23 -5.96
CA TRP A 81 8.17 2.68 -7.29
C TRP A 81 8.99 3.64 -8.19
N PRO A 82 8.58 4.91 -8.40
CA PRO A 82 9.39 5.85 -9.17
C PRO A 82 10.75 6.15 -8.51
N ILE A 83 10.84 6.21 -7.18
CA ILE A 83 12.12 6.36 -6.48
C ILE A 83 13.06 5.20 -6.82
N PHE A 84 12.57 3.96 -6.81
CA PHE A 84 13.41 2.80 -7.09
C PHE A 84 13.91 2.78 -8.55
N ILE A 85 13.05 3.14 -9.51
CA ILE A 85 13.41 3.28 -10.93
C ILE A 85 14.49 4.35 -11.10
N LEU A 86 14.29 5.53 -10.50
CA LEU A 86 15.26 6.61 -10.56
C LEU A 86 16.58 6.24 -9.88
N LEU A 87 16.57 5.45 -8.80
CA LEU A 87 17.77 5.01 -8.10
C LEU A 87 18.61 4.05 -8.95
N VAL A 88 17.95 3.17 -9.71
CA VAL A 88 18.59 2.33 -10.72
C VAL A 88 19.25 3.21 -11.78
N LEU A 89 18.58 4.23 -12.31
CA LEU A 89 19.15 5.13 -13.34
C LEU A 89 20.27 6.04 -12.80
N HIS A 90 20.16 6.47 -11.55
CA HIS A 90 21.10 7.37 -10.89
C HIS A 90 22.46 6.72 -10.63
N ALA A 91 22.46 5.45 -10.20
CA ALA A 91 23.66 4.73 -9.77
C ALA A 91 23.93 3.48 -10.63
N PRO A 92 25.00 3.45 -11.45
CA PRO A 92 25.26 2.38 -12.42
C PRO A 92 25.39 0.96 -11.84
N ASN A 93 25.78 0.84 -10.56
CA ASN A 93 25.95 -0.44 -9.89
C ASN A 93 24.80 -0.80 -8.94
N PHE A 94 23.82 0.09 -8.74
CA PHE A 94 22.74 -0.13 -7.78
C PHE A 94 21.88 -1.35 -8.14
N TRP A 95 21.69 -1.63 -9.44
CA TRP A 95 20.91 -2.77 -9.90
C TRP A 95 21.40 -4.12 -9.35
N LYS A 96 22.71 -4.27 -9.10
CA LYS A 96 23.32 -5.50 -8.55
C LYS A 96 22.81 -5.79 -7.13
N TRP A 97 22.60 -4.74 -6.35
CA TRP A 97 22.07 -4.83 -4.99
C TRP A 97 20.54 -4.87 -4.96
N ALA A 98 19.91 -4.26 -5.96
CA ALA A 98 18.46 -4.19 -6.10
C ALA A 98 17.80 -5.52 -6.51
N ILE A 99 18.48 -6.34 -7.31
CA ILE A 99 17.86 -7.50 -7.96
C ILE A 99 17.34 -8.55 -6.96
N GLY A 100 18.12 -8.87 -5.92
CA GLY A 100 17.74 -9.86 -4.91
C GLY A 100 16.44 -9.48 -4.18
N PRO A 101 16.39 -8.30 -3.52
CA PRO A 101 15.18 -7.81 -2.87
C PRO A 101 13.99 -7.66 -3.83
N MET A 102 14.22 -7.21 -5.07
CA MET A 102 13.14 -7.09 -6.06
C MET A 102 12.55 -8.44 -6.44
N VAL A 103 13.39 -9.43 -6.69
CA VAL A 103 12.93 -10.79 -6.99
C VAL A 103 12.14 -11.37 -5.82
N LEU A 104 12.63 -11.21 -4.58
CA LEU A 104 11.92 -11.67 -3.38
C LEU A 104 10.54 -10.99 -3.24
N LEU A 105 10.48 -9.67 -3.41
CA LEU A 105 9.23 -8.91 -3.37
C LEU A 105 8.27 -9.33 -4.49
N CYS A 106 8.77 -9.54 -5.71
CA CYS A 106 7.96 -10.05 -6.81
C CYS A 106 7.36 -11.42 -6.48
N PHE A 107 8.14 -12.35 -5.90
CA PHE A 107 7.62 -13.65 -5.47
C PHE A 107 6.55 -13.52 -4.39
N GLU A 108 6.76 -12.69 -3.37
CA GLU A 108 5.76 -12.43 -2.33
C GLU A 108 4.47 -11.87 -2.94
N LYS A 109 4.55 -10.86 -3.82
CA LYS A 109 3.37 -10.26 -4.46
C LYS A 109 2.66 -11.23 -5.39
N ILE A 110 3.37 -12.08 -6.14
CA ILE A 110 2.76 -13.13 -6.97
C ILE A 110 2.06 -14.17 -6.08
N TYR A 111 2.71 -14.62 -5.00
CA TYR A 111 2.11 -15.56 -4.05
C TYR A 111 0.85 -14.99 -3.41
N LEU A 112 0.92 -13.75 -2.93
CA LEU A 112 -0.21 -13.04 -2.35
C LEU A 112 -1.32 -12.81 -3.39
N PHE A 113 -0.98 -12.37 -4.60
CA PHE A 113 -1.96 -12.19 -5.69
C PHE A 113 -2.70 -13.49 -6.00
N LYS A 114 -1.97 -14.61 -6.09
CA LYS A 114 -2.57 -15.95 -6.24
C LYS A 114 -3.48 -16.33 -5.08
N ARG A 115 -3.16 -15.89 -3.86
CA ARG A 115 -3.98 -16.11 -2.66
C ARG A 115 -5.22 -15.20 -2.60
N TYR A 116 -5.14 -13.99 -3.16
CA TYR A 116 -6.25 -13.03 -3.23
C TYR A 116 -7.21 -13.31 -4.37
N LEU A 117 -6.82 -14.16 -5.34
CA LEU A 117 -7.78 -14.70 -6.30
C LEU A 117 -8.90 -15.41 -5.51
N PRO A 118 -10.17 -15.04 -5.74
CA PRO A 118 -11.28 -15.60 -4.99
C PRO A 118 -11.35 -17.11 -5.26
N LYS A 119 -10.94 -17.90 -4.27
CA LYS A 119 -11.05 -19.38 -4.31
C LYS A 119 -12.50 -19.84 -4.41
N TYR A 120 -13.40 -19.06 -3.83
CA TYR A 120 -14.83 -19.31 -3.81
C TYR A 120 -15.54 -18.11 -4.41
N GLY A 121 -16.55 -18.38 -5.25
CA GLY A 121 -17.30 -17.38 -6.01
C GLY A 121 -18.33 -16.63 -5.17
N ARG A 122 -19.36 -16.12 -5.84
CA ARG A 122 -20.47 -15.39 -5.20
C ARG A 122 -21.33 -16.36 -4.39
N THR A 123 -21.62 -16.01 -3.14
CA THR A 123 -22.59 -16.71 -2.29
C THR A 123 -23.84 -15.86 -2.09
N LYS A 124 -24.96 -16.48 -1.71
CA LYS A 124 -26.20 -15.76 -1.42
C LYS A 124 -26.20 -15.26 0.01
N LEU A 125 -26.66 -14.02 0.16
CA LEU A 125 -26.98 -13.44 1.45
C LEU A 125 -28.34 -13.97 1.90
N ILE A 126 -28.40 -14.67 3.04
CA ILE A 126 -29.65 -15.25 3.55
C ILE A 126 -30.41 -14.21 4.36
N SER A 127 -29.74 -13.62 5.35
CA SER A 127 -30.37 -12.63 6.22
C SER A 127 -29.33 -11.76 6.90
N ILE A 128 -29.74 -10.53 7.20
CA ILE A 128 -29.00 -9.59 8.03
C ILE A 128 -29.84 -9.25 9.25
N ARG A 129 -29.19 -9.27 10.42
CA ARG A 129 -29.80 -8.89 11.69
C ARG A 129 -28.92 -7.84 12.35
N ILE A 130 -29.53 -6.75 12.79
CA ILE A 130 -28.89 -5.81 13.71
C ILE A 130 -29.04 -6.42 15.10
N GLU A 131 -27.92 -6.76 15.75
CA GLU A 131 -27.94 -7.31 17.10
C GLU A 131 -27.93 -6.16 18.12
N ASP A 132 -27.07 -5.16 17.90
CA ASP A 132 -26.92 -3.96 18.74
C ASP A 132 -26.68 -2.71 17.88
N GLU A 133 -26.70 -1.52 18.49
CA GLU A 133 -26.43 -0.23 17.82
C GLU A 133 -25.08 -0.19 17.06
N HIS A 134 -24.14 -1.04 17.44
CA HIS A 134 -22.79 -1.09 16.88
C HIS A 134 -22.45 -2.41 16.19
N VAL A 135 -23.37 -3.39 16.16
CA VAL A 135 -23.07 -4.78 15.77
C VAL A 135 -24.13 -5.33 14.82
N LEU A 136 -23.66 -5.88 13.70
CA LEU A 136 -24.45 -6.50 12.64
C LEU A 136 -24.08 -7.98 12.51
N SER A 137 -25.09 -8.85 12.55
CA SER A 137 -24.98 -10.27 12.22
C SER A 137 -25.34 -10.51 10.76
N LEU A 138 -24.39 -11.04 9.99
CA LEU A 138 -24.54 -11.45 8.60
C LEU A 138 -24.67 -12.97 8.52
N MET A 139 -25.73 -13.48 7.91
CA MET A 139 -25.88 -14.92 7.61
C MET A 139 -25.78 -15.14 6.10
N ILE A 140 -24.78 -15.89 5.68
CA ILE A 140 -24.52 -16.22 4.26
C ILE A 140 -24.66 -17.72 4.03
N GLU A 141 -25.05 -18.10 2.83
CA GLU A 141 -25.07 -19.49 2.39
C GLU A 141 -23.63 -20.04 2.30
N LYS A 142 -23.40 -21.22 2.89
CA LYS A 142 -22.09 -21.88 2.86
C LYS A 142 -21.82 -22.41 1.44
N PRO A 143 -20.73 -22.01 0.76
CA PRO A 143 -20.43 -22.50 -0.58
C PRO A 143 -20.14 -24.01 -0.57
N SER A 144 -20.38 -24.67 -1.71
CA SER A 144 -20.06 -26.08 -1.88
C SER A 144 -18.55 -26.31 -1.69
N ASN A 145 -18.21 -27.40 -0.98
CA ASN A 145 -16.83 -27.76 -0.61
C ASN A 145 -16.08 -26.73 0.27
N PHE A 146 -16.79 -25.83 0.96
CA PHE A 146 -16.18 -24.90 1.90
C PHE A 146 -15.97 -25.54 3.28
N ASN A 147 -14.73 -25.91 3.59
CA ASN A 147 -14.34 -26.40 4.92
C ASN A 147 -13.54 -25.31 5.65
N PHE A 148 -13.86 -25.10 6.91
CA PHE A 148 -13.19 -24.13 7.78
C PHE A 148 -13.05 -24.68 9.20
N HIS A 149 -12.07 -24.16 9.94
CA HIS A 149 -11.84 -24.48 11.35
C HIS A 149 -12.31 -23.33 12.25
N VAL A 150 -12.53 -23.65 13.53
CA VAL A 150 -12.94 -22.66 14.53
C VAL A 150 -11.89 -21.55 14.63
N GLY A 151 -12.35 -20.29 14.57
CA GLY A 151 -11.47 -19.11 14.65
C GLY A 151 -10.89 -18.64 13.31
N GLU A 152 -11.16 -19.34 12.21
CA GLU A 152 -10.76 -18.85 10.88
C GLU A 152 -11.60 -17.64 10.44
N TYR A 153 -11.02 -16.83 9.55
CA TYR A 153 -11.67 -15.66 8.96
C TYR A 153 -11.84 -15.82 7.46
N ILE A 154 -12.83 -15.13 6.92
CA ILE A 154 -13.08 -15.03 5.48
C ILE A 154 -13.06 -13.58 5.03
N ASN A 155 -12.60 -13.36 3.81
CA ASN A 155 -12.71 -12.06 3.17
C ASN A 155 -14.05 -12.00 2.44
N ILE A 156 -14.83 -10.95 2.69
CA ILE A 156 -16.12 -10.73 2.01
C ILE A 156 -16.11 -9.39 1.27
N CYS A 157 -16.86 -9.34 0.17
CA CYS A 157 -17.16 -8.13 -0.57
C CYS A 157 -18.67 -8.08 -0.81
N LEU A 158 -19.29 -6.92 -0.56
CA LEU A 158 -20.73 -6.68 -0.76
C LEU A 158 -20.92 -5.74 -1.96
N PRO A 159 -20.91 -6.26 -3.20
CA PRO A 159 -20.80 -5.45 -4.42
C PRO A 159 -21.96 -4.46 -4.62
N ASN A 160 -23.13 -4.73 -4.03
CA ASN A 160 -24.31 -3.86 -4.11
C ASN A 160 -24.17 -2.60 -3.23
N ILE A 161 -23.30 -2.62 -2.22
CA ILE A 161 -23.14 -1.52 -1.25
C ILE A 161 -21.79 -0.84 -1.46
N VAL A 162 -20.70 -1.62 -1.46
CA VAL A 162 -19.34 -1.13 -1.67
C VAL A 162 -18.63 -2.02 -2.68
N ARG A 163 -18.34 -1.45 -3.85
CA ARG A 163 -17.71 -2.17 -4.96
C ARG A 163 -16.21 -2.36 -4.71
N ASN A 164 -15.71 -3.57 -4.99
CA ASN A 164 -14.29 -3.93 -5.01
C ASN A 164 -13.52 -3.71 -3.69
N GLU A 165 -14.21 -3.67 -2.55
CA GLU A 165 -13.58 -3.60 -1.23
C GLU A 165 -13.79 -4.94 -0.50
N TRP A 166 -12.69 -5.67 -0.29
CA TRP A 166 -12.66 -6.95 0.41
C TRP A 166 -12.19 -6.75 1.85
N HIS A 167 -12.97 -7.25 2.82
CA HIS A 167 -12.66 -7.10 4.24
C HIS A 167 -12.68 -8.45 4.96
N PRO A 168 -11.68 -8.73 5.83
CA PRO A 168 -11.63 -9.95 6.62
C PRO A 168 -12.59 -9.89 7.81
N PHE A 169 -13.37 -10.96 8.01
CA PHE A 169 -14.20 -11.17 9.20
C PHE A 169 -14.09 -12.61 9.70
N THR A 170 -14.01 -12.76 11.02
CA THR A 170 -13.96 -14.07 11.68
C THR A 170 -15.30 -14.78 11.56
N ILE A 171 -15.26 -16.09 11.30
CA ILE A 171 -16.45 -16.92 11.28
C ILE A 171 -16.92 -17.16 12.73
N CYS A 172 -18.17 -16.83 13.01
CA CYS A 172 -18.79 -16.98 14.32
C CYS A 172 -19.68 -18.23 14.43
N SER A 173 -19.93 -18.94 13.33
CA SER A 173 -20.70 -20.19 13.31
C SER A 173 -19.82 -21.42 13.51
N SER A 174 -20.39 -22.50 14.07
CA SER A 174 -19.72 -23.80 14.17
C SER A 174 -19.42 -24.41 12.77
N PRO A 175 -18.26 -25.06 12.57
CA PRO A 175 -17.93 -25.80 11.35
C PRO A 175 -18.93 -26.88 10.96
N GLU A 176 -19.59 -27.48 11.96
CA GLU A 176 -20.57 -28.57 11.79
C GLU A 176 -21.82 -28.11 11.06
N ARG A 177 -22.14 -26.81 11.10
CA ARG A 177 -23.27 -26.25 10.39
C ARG A 177 -22.97 -26.23 8.89
N LYS A 178 -23.75 -26.99 8.12
CA LYS A 178 -23.51 -27.20 6.68
C LYS A 178 -24.14 -26.16 5.77
N ASP A 179 -25.17 -25.46 6.22
CA ASP A 179 -25.98 -24.64 5.30
C ASP A 179 -25.60 -23.16 5.34
N ILE A 180 -25.16 -22.66 6.50
CA ILE A 180 -24.92 -21.23 6.71
C ILE A 180 -23.62 -20.94 7.46
N ILE A 181 -23.05 -19.78 7.13
CA ILE A 181 -21.95 -19.15 7.85
C ILE A 181 -22.47 -17.86 8.49
N ARG A 182 -22.18 -17.68 9.79
CA ARG A 182 -22.50 -16.45 10.52
C ARG A 182 -21.24 -15.61 10.71
N LEU A 183 -21.31 -14.32 10.37
CA LEU A 183 -20.28 -13.33 10.63
C LEU A 183 -20.85 -12.21 11.50
N THR A 184 -20.08 -11.75 12.48
CA THR A 184 -20.42 -10.59 13.29
C THR A 184 -19.52 -9.43 12.91
N ILE A 185 -20.13 -8.32 12.48
CA ILE A 185 -19.45 -7.15 11.95
C ILE A 185 -19.71 -5.97 12.88
N MET A 186 -18.64 -5.36 13.38
CA MET A 186 -18.73 -4.15 14.21
C MET A 186 -18.62 -2.89 13.35
N LYS A 187 -19.43 -1.87 13.66
CA LYS A 187 -19.36 -0.54 13.06
C LYS A 187 -18.10 0.19 13.55
N LYS A 188 -16.98 0.07 12.82
CA LYS A 188 -15.70 0.74 13.16
C LYS A 188 -15.09 1.56 12.03
N GLN A 189 -15.11 1.05 10.80
CA GLN A 189 -14.46 1.66 9.64
C GLN A 189 -15.50 2.20 8.65
N ASN A 190 -15.04 2.99 7.67
CA ASN A 190 -15.88 3.56 6.62
C ASN A 190 -16.72 2.50 5.89
N TRP A 191 -16.14 1.34 5.59
CA TRP A 191 -16.84 0.24 4.93
C TRP A 191 -17.97 -0.35 5.80
N THR A 192 -17.65 -0.73 7.05
CA THR A 192 -18.63 -1.31 7.98
C THR A 192 -19.76 -0.34 8.33
N ARG A 193 -19.46 0.96 8.35
CA ARG A 193 -20.44 2.02 8.62
C ARG A 193 -21.43 2.18 7.46
N LYS A 194 -20.95 2.18 6.21
CA LYS A 194 -21.83 2.23 5.03
C LYS A 194 -22.82 1.06 4.99
N ILE A 195 -22.37 -0.13 5.36
CA ILE A 195 -23.22 -1.33 5.43
C ILE A 195 -24.28 -1.17 6.51
N TYR A 196 -23.86 -0.75 7.71
CA TYR A 196 -24.80 -0.51 8.81
C TYR A 196 -25.86 0.54 8.42
N GLU A 197 -25.43 1.67 7.84
CA GLU A 197 -26.33 2.75 7.39
C GLU A 197 -27.26 2.33 6.25
N HIS A 198 -26.83 1.40 5.38
CA HIS A 198 -27.67 0.87 4.31
C HIS A 198 -28.80 0.00 4.87
N PHE A 199 -28.48 -0.97 5.74
CA PHE A 199 -29.48 -1.88 6.30
C PHE A 199 -30.35 -1.26 7.39
N SER A 200 -29.85 -0.24 8.11
CA SER A 200 -30.66 0.51 9.07
C SER A 200 -31.74 1.38 8.41
N LYS A 201 -31.66 1.63 7.09
CA LYS A 201 -32.69 2.39 6.34
C LYS A 201 -33.75 1.50 5.69
N GLU A 202 -33.47 0.21 5.53
CA GLU A 202 -34.38 -0.76 4.89
C GLU A 202 -35.29 -1.47 5.91
N GLN A 203 -35.03 -1.29 7.21
CA GLN A 203 -35.90 -1.74 8.32
C GLN A 203 -36.83 -0.60 8.76
#